data_AF-A0A0D2WH64-F1
#
_entry.id   AF-A0A0D2WH64-F1
#
_cell.length_a   1.000
_cell.length_b   1.000
_cell.length_c   1.000
_cell.angle_alpha   90.00
_cell.angle_beta   90.00
_cell.angle_gamma   90.00
#
_symmetry.space_group_name_H-M   'P 1'
#
loop_
_entity.id
_entity.type
_entity.pdbx_description
1 polymer ?
#
loop_
_entity_poly.entity_id
_entity_poly.type
_entity_poly.pdbx_seq_one_letter_code
_entity_poly.pdbx_strand_id
1 'polypeptide(L)'
;MGLLCLSVLVIYTICFSECNVHFSFFVLLVALGTPKSSMRSTKLILSVAAVALLATLAWNVAPAAASPAAPERIRAALLGAFVGDALALSTQGEYQSNKIRSAFPKTIREFAASIKKSKTNEGKFAGDLTEVGQVVLATLTEVEKQYESGSSQLNVPAIQTAISSAARQAYGAAPPSTSNTLDASLRFLPLVGVESDETVLATKARLLSDATHDNEDPRDAAEFLARVIYRIVHIRQSPNDAINAVLKFMLAQHQDARNRRLKTNPSLHVTGDSTKDDDYDDGAVRLARWISYARKAATKAATAQSNHISFDHADIAEEDGYTHPKIEEHDTIMLNEEAITYILVEENNFDVQGKDSSADSSSAKRIETEEERNARESKLRNRPKTKMNARSLLMISKSGATEAALPAAIYLVLRSKNLEEALIANALLGGDAASRGMVIGMIFGASQGIEAIPARWISSLRSLDSLNDGLARLPLVTNLLRHSDEL
;
A
#
# COMPACT_ATOMS: atom_id res chain seq x y z
N MET A 1 -46.86 -19.75 -29.91
CA MET A 1 -45.89 -20.59 -29.17
C MET A 1 -44.43 -20.19 -29.38
N GLY A 2 -43.96 -19.95 -30.62
CA GLY A 2 -42.55 -19.60 -30.87
C GLY A 2 -42.04 -18.33 -30.17
N LEU A 3 -42.84 -17.26 -30.09
CA LEU A 3 -42.46 -16.04 -29.35
C LEU A 3 -42.44 -16.25 -27.82
N LEU A 4 -43.26 -17.15 -27.29
CA LEU A 4 -43.28 -17.49 -25.85
C LEU A 4 -42.02 -18.29 -25.45
N CYS A 5 -41.52 -19.15 -26.33
CA CYS A 5 -40.24 -19.83 -26.11
C CYS A 5 -39.06 -18.86 -26.14
N LEU A 6 -39.06 -17.85 -27.02
CA LEU A 6 -37.98 -16.88 -27.10
C LEU A 6 -37.92 -15.98 -25.86
N SER A 7 -39.07 -15.54 -25.35
CA SER A 7 -39.13 -14.71 -24.13
C SER A 7 -38.70 -15.48 -22.89
N VAL A 8 -39.06 -16.77 -22.77
CA VAL A 8 -38.58 -17.63 -21.67
C VAL A 8 -37.08 -17.87 -21.78
N LEU A 9 -36.53 -18.03 -23.00
CA LEU A 9 -35.08 -18.21 -23.22
C LEU A 9 -34.28 -16.97 -22.81
N VAL A 10 -34.74 -15.77 -23.17
CA VAL A 10 -34.05 -14.52 -22.84
C VAL A 10 -34.09 -14.25 -21.33
N ILE A 11 -35.23 -14.50 -20.67
CA ILE A 11 -35.36 -14.37 -19.21
C ILE A 11 -34.46 -15.39 -18.49
N TYR A 12 -34.38 -16.63 -18.98
CA TYR A 12 -33.50 -17.66 -18.40
C TYR A 12 -32.00 -17.33 -18.56
N THR A 13 -31.62 -16.68 -19.67
CA THR A 13 -30.22 -16.32 -19.95
C THR A 13 -29.74 -15.15 -19.09
N ILE A 14 -30.65 -14.24 -18.71
CA ILE A 14 -30.33 -13.09 -17.84
C ILE A 14 -30.25 -13.50 -16.37
N CYS A 15 -31.05 -14.48 -15.92
CA CYS A 15 -31.11 -14.88 -14.50
C CYS A 15 -30.01 -15.88 -14.04
N PHE A 16 -29.24 -16.49 -14.95
CA PHE A 16 -28.35 -17.62 -14.61
C PHE A 16 -26.89 -17.46 -15.08
N SER A 17 -26.33 -16.24 -15.00
CA SER A 17 -24.94 -15.96 -15.40
C SER A 17 -23.85 -16.61 -14.51
N GLU A 18 -24.22 -17.39 -13.48
CA GLU A 18 -23.25 -18.03 -12.56
C GLU A 18 -23.21 -19.57 -12.62
N CYS A 19 -23.97 -20.23 -13.49
CA CYS A 19 -23.95 -21.70 -13.59
C CYS A 19 -23.88 -22.21 -15.04
N ASN A 20 -22.65 -22.22 -15.58
CA ASN A 20 -22.33 -22.60 -16.98
C ASN A 20 -22.67 -24.05 -17.39
N VAL A 21 -23.05 -24.93 -16.45
CA VAL A 21 -23.23 -26.37 -16.73
C VAL A 21 -24.65 -26.71 -17.22
N HIS A 22 -25.67 -25.90 -16.88
CA HIS A 22 -27.06 -26.22 -17.20
C HIS A 22 -27.51 -25.82 -18.62
N PHE A 23 -26.87 -24.81 -19.23
CA PHE A 23 -27.27 -24.29 -20.54
C PHE A 23 -27.02 -25.29 -21.69
N SER A 24 -25.86 -25.97 -21.67
CA SER A 24 -25.47 -26.96 -22.68
C SER A 24 -26.37 -28.21 -22.68
N PHE A 25 -26.90 -28.60 -21.52
CA PHE A 25 -27.80 -29.74 -21.40
C PHE A 25 -29.20 -29.47 -21.98
N PHE A 26 -29.68 -28.23 -21.85
CA PHE A 26 -31.02 -27.85 -22.30
C PHE A 26 -31.14 -27.78 -23.83
N VAL A 27 -30.11 -27.25 -24.52
CA VAL A 27 -30.07 -27.19 -25.99
C VAL A 27 -30.01 -28.60 -26.61
N LEU A 28 -29.31 -29.54 -25.97
CA LEU A 28 -29.23 -30.93 -26.43
C LEU A 28 -30.58 -31.66 -26.33
N LEU A 29 -31.35 -31.43 -25.25
CA LEU A 29 -32.67 -32.03 -25.06
C LEU A 29 -33.71 -31.51 -26.06
N VAL A 30 -33.66 -30.22 -26.40
CA VAL A 30 -34.55 -29.63 -27.43
C VAL A 30 -34.25 -30.20 -28.82
N ALA A 31 -32.98 -30.50 -29.14
CA ALA A 31 -32.61 -31.13 -30.41
C ALA A 31 -33.12 -32.58 -30.53
N LEU A 32 -33.12 -33.34 -29.44
CA LEU A 32 -33.56 -34.75 -29.41
C LEU A 32 -35.09 -34.92 -29.43
N GLY A 33 -35.87 -33.87 -29.14
CA GLY A 33 -37.33 -33.91 -29.06
C GLY A 33 -38.11 -33.48 -30.32
N THR A 34 -37.45 -33.10 -31.42
CA THR A 34 -38.16 -32.59 -32.61
C THR A 34 -38.53 -33.68 -33.62
N PRO A 35 -39.80 -33.76 -34.07
CA PRO A 35 -40.23 -34.76 -35.04
C PRO A 35 -39.62 -34.52 -36.44
N LYS A 36 -39.27 -35.62 -37.13
CA LYS A 36 -38.50 -35.71 -38.40
C LYS A 36 -39.03 -34.92 -39.61
N SER A 37 -40.18 -34.23 -39.53
CA SER A 37 -40.85 -33.63 -40.70
C SER A 37 -40.36 -32.22 -41.09
N SER A 38 -39.46 -31.57 -40.33
CA SER A 38 -38.90 -30.26 -40.70
C SER A 38 -37.36 -30.27 -40.74
N MET A 39 -36.82 -30.88 -41.80
CA MET A 39 -35.38 -30.99 -42.02
C MET A 39 -34.63 -29.65 -42.12
N ARG A 40 -35.32 -28.55 -42.47
CA ARG A 40 -34.74 -27.20 -42.52
C ARG A 40 -34.56 -26.60 -41.12
N SER A 41 -35.49 -26.85 -40.21
CA SER A 41 -35.42 -26.37 -38.83
C SER A 41 -34.33 -27.10 -38.04
N THR A 42 -34.14 -28.40 -38.25
CA THR A 42 -33.12 -29.19 -37.56
C THR A 42 -31.71 -28.74 -37.92
N LYS A 43 -31.45 -28.45 -39.21
CA LYS A 43 -30.15 -27.91 -39.66
C LYS A 43 -29.84 -26.55 -39.05
N LEU A 44 -30.83 -25.64 -39.00
CA LEU A 44 -30.66 -24.32 -38.40
C LEU A 44 -30.38 -24.42 -36.89
N ILE A 45 -31.09 -25.29 -36.17
CA ILE A 45 -30.89 -25.52 -34.73
C ILE A 45 -29.50 -26.11 -34.46
N LEU A 46 -29.06 -27.09 -35.25
CA LEU A 46 -27.71 -27.67 -35.14
C LEU A 46 -26.62 -26.64 -35.45
N SER A 47 -26.82 -25.77 -36.44
CA SER A 47 -25.86 -24.69 -36.76
C SER A 47 -25.77 -23.66 -35.65
N VAL A 48 -26.90 -23.24 -35.05
CA VAL A 48 -26.91 -22.29 -33.93
C VAL A 48 -26.29 -22.92 -32.68
N ALA A 49 -26.58 -24.18 -32.39
CA ALA A 49 -25.97 -24.90 -31.28
C ALA A 49 -24.46 -25.07 -31.47
N ALA A 50 -23.99 -25.35 -32.70
CA ALA A 50 -22.56 -25.45 -33.00
C ALA A 50 -21.85 -24.09 -32.87
N VAL A 51 -22.46 -22.99 -33.33
CA VAL A 51 -21.92 -21.64 -33.16
C VAL A 51 -21.89 -21.23 -31.69
N ALA A 52 -22.93 -21.53 -30.92
CA ALA A 52 -22.95 -21.29 -29.47
C ALA A 52 -21.89 -22.13 -28.74
N LEU A 53 -21.73 -23.40 -29.11
CA LEU A 53 -20.68 -24.27 -28.55
C LEU A 53 -19.28 -23.75 -28.89
N LEU A 54 -19.05 -23.36 -30.15
CA LEU A 54 -17.78 -22.75 -30.59
C LEU A 54 -17.52 -21.40 -29.91
N ALA A 55 -18.54 -20.59 -29.67
CA ALA A 55 -18.42 -19.33 -28.93
C ALA A 55 -18.10 -19.57 -27.45
N THR A 56 -18.73 -20.56 -26.79
CA THR A 56 -18.40 -20.93 -25.41
C THR A 56 -17.03 -21.58 -25.27
N LEU A 57 -16.60 -22.36 -26.26
CA LEU A 57 -15.23 -22.91 -26.32
C LEU A 57 -14.21 -21.79 -26.58
N ALA A 58 -14.50 -20.83 -27.46
CA ALA A 58 -13.63 -19.68 -27.69
C ALA A 58 -13.55 -18.74 -26.46
N TRP A 59 -14.64 -18.59 -25.70
CA TRP A 59 -14.66 -17.80 -24.46
C TRP A 59 -13.95 -18.49 -23.29
N ASN A 60 -14.00 -19.83 -23.22
CA ASN A 60 -13.22 -20.61 -22.24
C ASN A 60 -11.75 -20.82 -22.65
N VAL A 61 -11.39 -20.53 -23.90
CA VAL A 61 -10.01 -20.49 -24.40
C VAL A 61 -9.47 -19.06 -24.45
N ALA A 62 -10.28 -18.04 -24.14
CA ALA A 62 -9.75 -16.73 -23.82
C ALA A 62 -8.80 -16.93 -22.62
N PRO A 63 -7.48 -16.65 -22.76
CA PRO A 63 -6.57 -16.84 -21.66
C PRO A 63 -7.09 -15.96 -20.53
N ALA A 64 -7.41 -16.56 -19.38
CA ALA A 64 -7.46 -15.81 -18.14
C ALA A 64 -6.19 -14.97 -18.13
N ALA A 65 -6.32 -13.63 -18.21
CA ALA A 65 -5.22 -12.73 -18.53
C ALA A 65 -3.96 -13.19 -17.79
N ALA A 66 -2.96 -13.64 -18.54
CA ALA A 66 -1.81 -14.31 -17.95
C ALA A 66 -1.19 -13.36 -16.92
N SER A 67 -1.06 -13.82 -15.67
CA SER A 67 -0.49 -13.01 -14.59
C SER A 67 0.88 -12.45 -15.04
N PRO A 68 1.12 -11.13 -14.89
CA PRO A 68 2.20 -10.41 -15.56
C PRO A 68 3.57 -11.08 -15.41
N ALA A 69 4.49 -10.86 -16.33
CA ALA A 69 5.85 -11.38 -16.19
C ALA A 69 6.57 -10.70 -15.01
N ALA A 70 7.65 -11.30 -14.48
CA ALA A 70 8.41 -10.67 -13.39
C ALA A 70 8.92 -9.25 -13.73
N PRO A 71 9.44 -8.99 -14.94
CA PRO A 71 9.79 -7.65 -15.38
C PRO A 71 8.62 -6.64 -15.29
N GLU A 72 7.38 -7.07 -15.59
CA GLU A 72 6.21 -6.18 -15.62
C GLU A 72 5.79 -5.82 -14.21
N ARG A 73 5.85 -6.81 -13.31
CA ARG A 73 5.65 -6.60 -11.87
C ARG A 73 6.69 -5.65 -11.29
N ILE A 74 7.97 -5.77 -11.68
CA ILE A 74 9.02 -4.85 -11.24
C ILE A 74 8.71 -3.43 -11.71
N ARG A 75 8.42 -3.25 -13.00
CA ARG A 75 8.08 -1.93 -13.55
C ARG A 75 6.87 -1.32 -12.83
N ALA A 76 5.81 -2.11 -12.65
CA ALA A 76 4.60 -1.67 -11.97
C ALA A 76 4.85 -1.38 -10.48
N ALA A 77 5.70 -2.14 -9.80
CA ALA A 77 6.10 -1.86 -8.41
C ALA A 77 6.78 -0.49 -8.30
N LEU A 78 7.76 -0.22 -9.16
CA LEU A 78 8.55 1.00 -9.12
C LEU A 78 7.69 2.21 -9.50
N LEU A 79 6.93 2.14 -10.60
CA LEU A 79 6.00 3.21 -11.00
C LEU A 79 4.91 3.42 -9.94
N GLY A 80 4.35 2.35 -9.38
CA GLY A 80 3.35 2.43 -8.32
C GLY A 80 3.89 3.14 -7.09
N ALA A 81 5.14 2.87 -6.69
CA ALA A 81 5.77 3.56 -5.58
C ALA A 81 5.89 5.07 -5.83
N PHE A 82 6.38 5.49 -7.00
CA PHE A 82 6.51 6.91 -7.34
C PHE A 82 5.15 7.63 -7.49
N VAL A 83 4.14 6.94 -8.02
CA VAL A 83 2.76 7.46 -8.05
C VAL A 83 2.21 7.64 -6.64
N GLY A 84 2.48 6.70 -5.74
CA GLY A 84 2.09 6.78 -4.33
C GLY A 84 2.73 7.96 -3.60
N ASP A 85 4.00 8.24 -3.88
CA ASP A 85 4.71 9.43 -3.37
C ASP A 85 4.10 10.73 -3.92
N ALA A 86 3.94 10.82 -5.25
CA ALA A 86 3.41 12.02 -5.90
C ALA A 86 1.97 12.36 -5.47
N LEU A 87 1.12 11.36 -5.26
CA LEU A 87 -0.25 11.59 -4.74
C LEU A 87 -0.22 12.11 -3.30
N ALA A 88 0.70 11.59 -2.48
CA ALA A 88 0.85 11.99 -1.09
C ALA A 88 1.37 13.42 -0.91
N LEU A 89 2.06 14.00 -1.90
CA LEU A 89 2.56 15.40 -1.84
C LEU A 89 1.48 16.39 -1.37
N SER A 90 0.25 16.18 -1.84
CA SER A 90 -0.90 17.04 -1.54
C SER A 90 -1.19 17.17 -0.04
N THR A 91 -0.97 16.10 0.74
CA THR A 91 -1.26 16.04 2.19
C THR A 91 -0.03 15.77 3.05
N GLN A 92 1.15 15.64 2.44
CA GLN A 92 2.40 15.31 3.12
C GLN A 92 2.71 16.31 4.24
N GLY A 93 2.84 15.77 5.44
CA GLY A 93 3.10 16.50 6.67
C GLY A 93 1.90 17.26 7.25
N GLU A 94 0.71 17.22 6.65
CA GLU A 94 -0.51 17.79 7.26
C GLU A 94 -1.19 16.75 8.15
N TYR A 95 -1.25 17.01 9.45
CA TYR A 95 -1.78 16.07 10.44
C TYR A 95 -3.25 16.32 10.77
N GLN A 96 -3.79 17.50 10.43
CA GLN A 96 -5.15 17.91 10.74
C GLN A 96 -6.12 17.44 9.65
N SER A 97 -6.93 16.43 9.96
CA SER A 97 -7.91 15.87 9.03
C SER A 97 -8.94 16.90 8.55
N ASN A 98 -9.32 17.85 9.40
CA ASN A 98 -10.25 18.93 9.02
C ASN A 98 -9.69 19.85 7.91
N LYS A 99 -8.36 20.08 7.89
CA LYS A 99 -7.72 20.84 6.80
C LYS A 99 -7.68 20.05 5.50
N ILE A 100 -7.34 18.77 5.57
CA ILE A 100 -7.34 17.88 4.40
C ILE A 100 -8.76 17.82 3.80
N ARG A 101 -9.79 17.64 4.64
CA ARG A 101 -11.19 17.61 4.20
C ARG A 101 -11.65 18.93 3.59
N SER A 102 -11.26 20.05 4.19
CA SER A 102 -11.58 21.38 3.66
C SER A 102 -10.93 21.63 2.29
N ALA A 103 -9.71 21.14 2.09
CA ALA A 103 -9.02 21.24 0.81
C ALA A 103 -9.55 20.25 -0.25
N PHE A 104 -10.03 19.08 0.18
CA PHE A 104 -10.51 18.00 -0.68
C PHE A 104 -11.90 17.52 -0.28
N PRO A 105 -12.96 18.35 -0.46
CA PRO A 105 -14.29 18.07 0.07
C PRO A 105 -14.97 16.85 -0.56
N LYS A 106 -14.60 16.49 -1.79
CA LYS A 106 -15.09 15.27 -2.46
C LYS A 106 -14.18 14.08 -2.17
N THR A 107 -12.92 14.14 -2.61
CA THR A 107 -11.82 13.22 -2.32
C THR A 107 -10.58 13.67 -3.12
N ILE A 108 -9.44 13.02 -2.90
CA ILE A 108 -8.20 13.24 -3.67
C ILE A 108 -8.17 12.23 -4.82
N ARG A 109 -8.64 12.60 -6.02
CA ARG A 109 -8.61 11.71 -7.20
C ARG A 109 -7.44 11.94 -8.15
N GLU A 110 -6.84 13.12 -8.08
CA GLU A 110 -5.76 13.57 -8.95
C GLU A 110 -4.60 14.08 -8.09
N PHE A 111 -3.43 14.22 -8.72
CA PHE A 111 -2.35 14.94 -8.09
C PHE A 111 -2.76 16.39 -7.81
N ALA A 112 -2.34 16.88 -6.65
CA ALA A 112 -2.59 18.25 -6.23
C ALA A 112 -1.32 18.83 -5.60
N ALA A 113 -1.19 20.15 -5.66
CA ALA A 113 -0.15 20.85 -4.94
C ALA A 113 -0.33 20.64 -3.42
N SER A 114 0.76 20.77 -2.67
CA SER A 114 0.69 20.59 -1.21
C SER A 114 -0.20 21.64 -0.56
N ILE A 115 -1.12 21.18 0.30
CA ILE A 115 -1.94 22.07 1.13
C ILE A 115 -1.15 22.63 2.31
N LYS A 116 -0.03 21.98 2.67
CA LYS A 116 0.86 22.41 3.74
C LYS A 116 1.99 23.25 3.16
N LYS A 117 2.06 24.51 3.59
CA LYS A 117 3.21 25.38 3.32
C LYS A 117 4.40 24.97 4.20
N SER A 118 5.47 24.53 3.57
CA SER A 118 6.77 24.24 4.20
C SER A 118 7.89 24.57 3.20
N LYS A 119 9.11 24.74 3.71
CA LYS A 119 10.31 24.90 2.86
C LYS A 119 10.51 23.71 1.91
N THR A 120 10.15 22.51 2.37
CA THR A 120 10.29 21.27 1.61
C THR A 120 9.29 21.18 0.45
N ASN A 121 8.12 21.81 0.60
CA ASN A 121 7.06 21.86 -0.42
C ASN A 121 7.12 23.11 -1.31
N GLU A 122 8.06 24.03 -1.05
CA GLU A 122 8.19 25.27 -1.80
C GLU A 122 8.59 24.98 -3.25
N GLY A 123 7.85 25.54 -4.20
CA GLY A 123 8.10 25.33 -5.64
C GLY A 123 7.66 23.97 -6.19
N LYS A 124 7.03 23.11 -5.38
CA LYS A 124 6.46 21.83 -5.84
C LYS A 124 5.04 22.01 -6.38
N PHE A 125 4.77 21.37 -7.50
CA PHE A 125 3.50 21.35 -8.22
C PHE A 125 2.83 19.98 -8.13
N ALA A 126 1.56 19.91 -8.54
CA ALA A 126 0.86 18.63 -8.67
C ALA A 126 1.66 17.66 -9.55
N GLY A 127 1.94 16.46 -9.04
CA GLY A 127 2.68 15.41 -9.74
C GLY A 127 4.19 15.46 -9.55
N ASP A 128 4.72 16.43 -8.78
CA ASP A 128 6.10 16.38 -8.30
C ASP A 128 6.27 15.33 -7.19
N LEU A 129 7.49 14.83 -7.04
CA LEU A 129 7.86 13.94 -5.95
C LEU A 129 8.07 14.70 -4.64
N THR A 130 7.77 14.04 -3.52
CA THR A 130 8.20 14.50 -2.19
C THR A 130 9.71 14.27 -2.00
N GLU A 131 10.25 14.69 -0.86
CA GLU A 131 11.65 14.42 -0.50
C GLU A 131 11.94 12.91 -0.49
N VAL A 132 10.96 12.11 -0.07
CA VAL A 132 11.07 10.65 -0.03
C VAL A 132 11.29 10.09 -1.44
N GLY A 133 10.41 10.44 -2.38
CA GLY A 133 10.53 10.06 -3.78
C GLY A 133 11.79 10.58 -4.45
N GLN A 134 12.23 11.81 -4.14
CA GLN A 134 13.46 12.39 -4.70
C GLN A 134 14.71 11.60 -4.33
N VAL A 135 14.83 11.16 -3.07
CA VAL A 135 15.99 10.36 -2.65
C VAL A 135 15.96 8.96 -3.29
N VAL A 136 14.77 8.34 -3.43
CA VAL A 136 14.64 7.06 -4.12
C VAL A 136 14.94 7.20 -5.62
N LEU A 137 14.55 8.31 -6.25
CA LEU A 137 14.91 8.62 -7.63
C LEU A 137 16.43 8.79 -7.79
N ALA A 138 17.11 9.42 -6.83
CA ALA A 138 18.57 9.51 -6.85
C ALA A 138 19.25 8.13 -6.74
N THR A 139 18.69 7.20 -5.95
CA THR A 139 19.15 5.80 -5.97
C THR A 139 18.99 5.19 -7.36
N LEU A 140 17.84 5.40 -8.02
CA LEU A 140 17.58 4.86 -9.36
C LEU A 140 18.61 5.38 -10.37
N THR A 141 18.86 6.70 -10.37
CA THR A 141 19.83 7.33 -11.27
C THR A 141 21.25 6.80 -11.07
N GLU A 142 21.69 6.59 -9.83
CA GLU A 142 23.03 6.05 -9.57
C GLU A 142 23.13 4.56 -9.96
N VAL A 143 22.09 3.76 -9.70
CA VAL A 143 22.02 2.36 -10.14
C VAL A 143 22.06 2.27 -11.66
N GLU A 144 21.25 3.07 -12.35
CA GLU A 144 21.22 3.18 -13.80
C GLU A 144 22.62 3.46 -14.35
N LYS A 145 23.25 4.53 -13.87
CA LYS A 145 24.60 4.96 -14.29
C LYS A 145 25.65 3.84 -14.13
N GLN A 146 25.58 3.05 -13.07
CA GLN A 146 26.50 1.93 -12.89
C GLN A 146 26.30 0.86 -13.96
N TYR A 147 25.07 0.51 -14.30
CA TYR A 147 24.79 -0.44 -15.38
C TYR A 147 25.12 0.11 -16.76
N GLU A 148 24.88 1.41 -17.01
CA GLU A 148 25.30 2.07 -18.25
C GLU A 148 26.82 2.01 -18.47
N SER A 149 27.59 2.13 -17.37
CA SER A 149 29.05 2.00 -17.42
C SER A 149 29.55 0.57 -17.63
N GLY A 150 28.64 -0.41 -17.76
CA GLY A 150 28.97 -1.83 -17.96
C GLY A 150 29.30 -2.58 -16.66
N SER A 151 28.94 -2.04 -15.50
CA SER A 151 29.16 -2.73 -14.22
C SER A 151 28.31 -4.00 -14.12
N SER A 152 28.95 -5.13 -13.82
CA SER A 152 28.25 -6.42 -13.59
C SER A 152 27.73 -6.58 -12.16
N GLN A 153 28.22 -5.74 -11.24
CA GLN A 153 27.83 -5.71 -9.83
C GLN A 153 27.70 -4.26 -9.35
N LEU A 154 26.77 -4.03 -8.42
CA LEU A 154 26.58 -2.72 -7.82
C LEU A 154 27.71 -2.34 -6.85
N ASN A 155 28.24 -1.14 -7.03
CA ASN A 155 29.06 -0.46 -6.02
C ASN A 155 28.14 0.16 -4.96
N VAL A 156 27.80 -0.63 -3.94
CA VAL A 156 26.92 -0.23 -2.83
C VAL A 156 27.41 1.05 -2.12
N PRO A 157 28.71 1.22 -1.79
CA PRO A 157 29.21 2.47 -1.21
C PRO A 157 28.94 3.72 -2.06
N ALA A 158 29.06 3.62 -3.39
CA ALA A 158 28.74 4.74 -4.28
C ALA A 158 27.24 5.08 -4.25
N ILE A 159 26.38 4.07 -4.21
CA ILE A 159 24.92 4.24 -4.07
C ILE A 159 24.58 4.89 -2.71
N GLN A 160 25.20 4.44 -1.62
CA GLN A 160 25.02 5.07 -0.30
C GLN A 160 25.44 6.55 -0.33
N THR A 161 26.55 6.87 -1.00
CA THR A 161 27.01 8.26 -1.15
C THR A 161 25.99 9.12 -1.92
N ALA A 162 25.43 8.59 -3.01
CA ALA A 162 24.39 9.27 -3.78
C ALA A 162 23.12 9.50 -2.93
N ILE A 163 22.68 8.47 -2.19
CA ILE A 163 21.55 8.57 -1.25
C ILE A 163 21.80 9.62 -0.18
N SER A 164 22.97 9.60 0.49
CA SER A 164 23.30 10.56 1.54
C SER A 164 23.34 12.00 1.00
N SER A 165 23.87 12.20 -0.20
CA SER A 165 23.90 13.49 -0.88
C SER A 165 22.48 14.00 -1.18
N ALA A 166 21.64 13.14 -1.78
CA ALA A 166 20.25 13.48 -2.09
C ALA A 166 19.43 13.75 -0.83
N ALA A 167 19.61 12.95 0.22
CA ALA A 167 18.94 13.16 1.50
C ALA A 167 19.36 14.49 2.15
N ARG A 168 20.65 14.84 2.10
CA ARG A 168 21.14 16.14 2.58
C ARG A 168 20.52 17.30 1.81
N GLN A 169 20.36 17.16 0.50
CA GLN A 169 19.72 18.18 -0.34
C GLN A 169 18.22 18.31 -0.03
N ALA A 170 17.52 17.17 0.10
CA ALA A 170 16.08 17.14 0.27
C ALA A 170 15.64 17.59 1.69
N TYR A 171 16.35 17.14 2.73
CA TYR A 171 15.99 17.41 4.13
C TYR A 171 16.78 18.55 4.77
N GLY A 172 17.92 18.94 4.20
CA GLY A 172 18.78 20.01 4.73
C GLY A 172 19.63 19.63 5.95
N ALA A 173 19.53 18.39 6.43
CA ALA A 173 20.33 17.85 7.54
C ALA A 173 21.37 16.85 7.02
N ALA A 174 22.53 16.76 7.70
CA ALA A 174 23.56 15.80 7.34
C ALA A 174 23.18 14.39 7.84
N PRO A 175 23.04 13.39 6.96
CA PRO A 175 22.89 12.00 7.39
C PRO A 175 24.23 11.39 7.89
N PRO A 176 24.19 10.27 8.63
CA PRO A 176 22.98 9.58 9.09
C PRO A 176 22.35 10.26 10.31
N SER A 177 21.02 10.22 10.40
CA SER A 177 20.29 10.60 11.62
C SER A 177 20.00 9.37 12.48
N THR A 178 19.71 9.55 13.77
CA THR A 178 19.26 8.46 14.66
C THR A 178 17.74 8.25 14.65
N SER A 179 17.02 8.98 13.79
CA SER A 179 15.56 8.90 13.69
C SER A 179 15.12 7.51 13.23
N ASN A 180 13.87 7.14 13.54
CA ASN A 180 13.31 5.84 13.17
C ASN A 180 12.29 5.92 12.03
N THR A 181 12.41 6.89 11.12
CA THR A 181 11.38 7.11 10.08
C THR A 181 11.39 6.07 8.96
N LEU A 182 10.20 5.78 8.41
CA LEU A 182 10.00 4.72 7.41
C LEU A 182 10.66 5.01 6.05
N ASP A 183 10.87 6.27 5.70
CA ASP A 183 11.45 6.67 4.40
C ASP A 183 12.84 6.06 4.16
N ALA A 184 13.60 5.84 5.23
CA ALA A 184 14.88 5.14 5.24
C ALA A 184 14.77 3.69 4.73
N SER A 185 13.64 3.04 4.98
CA SER A 185 13.40 1.65 4.55
C SER A 185 13.14 1.52 3.06
N LEU A 186 13.01 2.62 2.34
CA LEU A 186 12.63 2.66 0.93
C LEU A 186 13.82 2.89 -0.01
N ARG A 187 15.02 3.16 0.53
CA ARG A 187 16.21 3.47 -0.28
C ARG A 187 16.63 2.34 -1.23
N PHE A 188 16.20 1.11 -0.95
CA PHE A 188 16.52 -0.07 -1.74
C PHE A 188 15.64 -0.24 -2.99
N LEU A 189 14.51 0.46 -3.10
CA LEU A 189 13.48 0.19 -4.11
C LEU A 189 14.04 -0.09 -5.52
N PRO A 190 14.95 0.73 -6.08
CA PRO A 190 15.50 0.49 -7.41
C PRO A 190 16.25 -0.84 -7.58
N LEU A 191 16.78 -1.41 -6.49
CA LEU A 191 17.47 -2.70 -6.53
C LEU A 191 16.53 -3.87 -6.85
N VAL A 192 15.21 -3.69 -6.71
CA VAL A 192 14.22 -4.68 -7.16
C VAL A 192 14.35 -4.96 -8.66
N GLY A 193 14.82 -4.00 -9.45
CA GLY A 193 15.05 -4.17 -10.88
C GLY A 193 16.39 -4.79 -11.27
N VAL A 194 17.23 -5.15 -10.29
CA VAL A 194 18.60 -5.60 -10.59
C VAL A 194 19.05 -6.81 -9.75
N GLU A 195 18.49 -7.01 -8.56
CA GLU A 195 18.83 -8.12 -7.66
C GLU A 195 17.83 -9.28 -7.80
N SER A 196 18.32 -10.42 -8.28
CA SER A 196 17.49 -11.62 -8.48
C SER A 196 17.54 -12.61 -7.30
N ASP A 197 18.21 -12.28 -6.20
CA ASP A 197 18.32 -13.12 -5.01
C ASP A 197 17.70 -12.41 -3.78
N GLU A 198 16.78 -13.11 -3.09
CA GLU A 198 16.06 -12.55 -1.94
C GLU A 198 17.01 -12.09 -0.82
N THR A 199 18.04 -12.88 -0.53
CA THR A 199 18.95 -12.63 0.59
C THR A 199 19.90 -11.50 0.26
N VAL A 200 20.39 -11.43 -0.98
CA VAL A 200 21.23 -10.33 -1.44
C VAL A 200 20.44 -9.01 -1.45
N LEU A 201 19.21 -9.02 -1.98
CA LEU A 201 18.34 -7.83 -1.97
C LEU A 201 18.05 -7.36 -0.54
N ALA A 202 17.68 -8.28 0.36
CA ALA A 202 17.43 -7.97 1.77
C ALA A 202 18.68 -7.39 2.48
N THR A 203 19.85 -7.96 2.23
CA THR A 203 21.12 -7.50 2.80
C THR A 203 21.45 -6.08 2.31
N LYS A 204 21.36 -5.84 1.00
CA LYS A 204 21.57 -4.51 0.42
C LYS A 204 20.53 -3.51 0.89
N ALA A 205 19.29 -3.93 1.13
CA ALA A 205 18.25 -3.05 1.64
C ALA A 205 18.58 -2.48 3.02
N ARG A 206 19.11 -3.32 3.94
CA ARG A 206 19.63 -2.86 5.22
C ARG A 206 20.76 -1.84 5.04
N LEU A 207 21.75 -2.17 4.20
CA LEU A 207 22.90 -1.29 3.93
C LEU A 207 22.49 0.06 3.34
N LEU A 208 21.51 0.10 2.44
CA LEU A 208 21.06 1.36 1.85
C LEU A 208 20.22 2.20 2.81
N SER A 209 19.57 1.59 3.82
CA SER A 209 18.94 2.32 4.92
C SER A 209 19.99 3.13 5.72
N ASP A 210 21.16 2.53 5.96
CA ASP A 210 22.28 3.14 6.72
C ASP A 210 22.84 4.42 6.10
N ALA A 211 22.63 4.62 4.79
CA ALA A 211 23.04 5.85 4.13
C ALA A 211 22.35 7.10 4.70
N THR A 212 21.20 6.93 5.36
CA THR A 212 20.42 8.05 5.91
C THR A 212 20.11 7.93 7.39
N HIS A 213 20.07 6.71 7.93
CA HIS A 213 19.63 6.46 9.30
C HIS A 213 20.47 5.41 10.00
N ASP A 214 21.05 5.75 11.14
CA ASP A 214 21.68 4.81 12.05
C ASP A 214 20.65 4.33 13.09
N ASN A 215 19.71 3.51 12.63
CA ASN A 215 18.61 3.01 13.46
C ASN A 215 18.17 1.61 13.01
N GLU A 216 17.98 0.69 13.95
CA GLU A 216 17.59 -0.71 13.70
C GLU A 216 16.19 -0.84 13.09
N ASP A 217 15.23 -0.01 13.53
CA ASP A 217 13.83 -0.11 13.10
C ASP A 217 13.67 0.04 11.57
N PRO A 218 14.19 1.12 10.93
CA PRO A 218 14.12 1.24 9.49
C PRO A 218 14.97 0.22 8.73
N ARG A 219 16.07 -0.30 9.31
CA ARG A 219 16.84 -1.41 8.70
C ARG A 219 16.01 -2.68 8.61
N ASP A 220 15.36 -3.05 9.71
CA ASP A 220 14.51 -4.24 9.77
C ASP A 220 13.30 -4.11 8.86
N ALA A 221 12.72 -2.91 8.78
CA ALA A 221 11.65 -2.61 7.83
C ALA A 221 12.13 -2.66 6.37
N ALA A 222 13.37 -2.23 6.07
CA ALA A 222 13.95 -2.32 4.73
C ALA A 222 14.10 -3.79 4.30
N GLU A 223 14.65 -4.63 5.18
CA GLU A 223 14.75 -6.07 4.96
C GLU A 223 13.36 -6.70 4.77
N PHE A 224 12.41 -6.39 5.65
CA PHE A 224 11.05 -6.89 5.56
C PHE A 224 10.41 -6.56 4.20
N LEU A 225 10.45 -5.28 3.79
CA LEU A 225 9.88 -4.82 2.54
C LEU A 225 10.57 -5.42 1.32
N ALA A 226 11.91 -5.53 1.35
CA ALA A 226 12.71 -6.17 0.30
C ALA A 226 12.32 -7.63 0.08
N ARG A 227 12.14 -8.40 1.15
CA ARG A 227 11.69 -9.79 1.06
C ARG A 227 10.25 -9.88 0.59
N VAL A 228 9.35 -9.01 1.08
CA VAL A 228 7.94 -9.00 0.65
C VAL A 228 7.84 -8.74 -0.85
N ILE A 229 8.50 -7.69 -1.34
CA ILE A 229 8.42 -7.33 -2.76
C ILE A 229 9.07 -8.39 -3.64
N TYR A 230 10.21 -8.97 -3.21
CA TYR A 230 10.84 -10.09 -3.91
C TYR A 230 9.87 -11.26 -4.09
N ARG A 231 9.14 -11.65 -3.04
CA ARG A 231 8.22 -12.80 -3.11
C ARG A 231 6.99 -12.52 -3.96
N ILE A 232 6.49 -11.28 -3.99
CA ILE A 232 5.42 -10.88 -4.90
C ILE A 232 5.92 -10.93 -6.35
N VAL A 233 7.10 -10.37 -6.62
CA VAL A 233 7.68 -10.25 -7.97
C VAL A 233 8.14 -11.60 -8.53
N HIS A 234 8.91 -12.38 -7.78
CA HIS A 234 9.60 -13.56 -8.28
C HIS A 234 8.87 -14.87 -7.95
N ILE A 235 8.22 -14.95 -6.78
CA ILE A 235 7.51 -16.16 -6.32
C ILE A 235 6.01 -16.10 -6.63
N ARG A 236 5.49 -14.93 -7.02
CA ARG A 236 4.06 -14.69 -7.31
C ARG A 236 3.15 -14.96 -6.10
N GLN A 237 3.64 -14.70 -4.90
CA GLN A 237 2.79 -14.76 -3.71
C GLN A 237 1.81 -13.58 -3.71
N SER A 238 0.59 -13.81 -3.21
CA SER A 238 -0.32 -12.71 -2.90
C SER A 238 0.33 -11.79 -1.86
N PRO A 239 -0.03 -10.49 -1.82
CA PRO A 239 0.48 -9.58 -0.80
C PRO A 239 0.36 -10.14 0.64
N ASN A 240 -0.80 -10.69 0.99
CA ASN A 240 -1.01 -11.31 2.30
C ASN A 240 -0.06 -12.49 2.54
N ASP A 241 0.08 -13.41 1.58
CA ASP A 241 0.94 -14.59 1.77
C ASP A 241 2.42 -14.21 1.87
N ALA A 242 2.88 -13.26 1.05
CA ALA A 242 4.24 -12.74 1.11
C ALA A 242 4.54 -12.13 2.47
N ILE A 243 3.69 -11.21 2.94
CA ILE A 243 3.79 -10.59 4.27
C ILE A 243 3.86 -11.68 5.35
N ASN A 244 3.02 -12.71 5.28
CA ASN A 244 2.95 -13.76 6.30
C ASN A 244 4.20 -14.61 6.33
N ALA A 245 4.66 -15.00 5.15
CA ALA A 245 5.83 -15.84 5.00
C ALA A 245 7.09 -15.11 5.45
N VAL A 246 7.21 -13.80 5.18
CA VAL A 246 8.37 -12.99 5.63
C VAL A 246 8.33 -12.78 7.14
N LEU A 247 7.17 -12.47 7.72
CA LEU A 247 7.02 -12.34 9.18
C LEU A 247 7.48 -13.61 9.91
N LYS A 248 7.00 -14.77 9.47
CA LYS A 248 7.39 -16.07 10.05
C LYS A 248 8.89 -16.32 9.90
N PHE A 249 9.44 -16.02 8.73
CA PHE A 249 10.85 -16.18 8.43
C PHE A 249 11.73 -15.32 9.37
N MET A 250 11.46 -14.03 9.46
CA MET A 250 12.24 -13.12 10.31
C MET A 250 12.12 -13.54 11.79
N LEU A 251 10.90 -13.80 12.29
CA LEU A 251 10.70 -14.27 13.66
C LEU A 251 11.51 -15.54 13.99
N ALA A 252 11.56 -16.50 13.06
CA ALA A 252 12.36 -17.71 13.23
C ALA A 252 13.87 -17.40 13.30
N GLN A 253 14.38 -16.53 12.42
CA GLN A 253 15.79 -16.11 12.46
C GLN A 253 16.17 -15.46 13.79
N HIS A 254 15.29 -14.61 14.33
CA HIS A 254 15.50 -13.95 15.62
C HIS A 254 15.47 -14.95 16.79
N GLN A 255 14.54 -15.89 16.77
CA GLN A 255 14.49 -16.97 17.77
C GLN A 255 15.77 -17.83 17.73
N ASP A 256 16.26 -18.16 16.54
CA ASP A 256 17.51 -18.90 16.36
C ASP A 256 18.74 -18.11 16.81
N ALA A 257 18.79 -16.81 16.54
CA ALA A 257 19.86 -15.93 17.02
C ALA A 257 19.87 -15.86 18.56
N ARG A 258 18.70 -15.69 19.18
CA ARG A 258 18.54 -15.74 20.65
C ARG A 258 18.99 -17.07 21.23
N ASN A 259 18.55 -18.19 20.66
CA ASN A 259 18.93 -19.52 21.10
C ASN A 259 20.45 -19.76 21.01
N ARG A 260 21.10 -19.26 19.96
CA ARG A 260 22.56 -19.31 19.82
C ARG A 260 23.27 -18.50 20.91
N ARG A 261 22.80 -17.27 21.19
CA ARG A 261 23.36 -16.42 22.26
C ARG A 261 23.25 -17.08 23.63
N LEU A 262 22.09 -17.67 23.95
CA LEU A 262 21.86 -18.38 25.21
C LEU A 262 22.76 -19.61 25.36
N LYS A 263 23.05 -20.32 24.27
CA LYS A 263 24.02 -21.43 24.27
C LYS A 263 25.45 -20.96 24.53
N THR A 264 25.85 -19.80 23.98
CA THR A 264 27.20 -19.26 24.15
C THR A 264 27.42 -18.50 25.46
N ASN A 265 26.35 -18.00 26.08
CA ASN A 265 26.42 -17.32 27.37
C ASN A 265 25.21 -17.69 28.26
N PRO A 266 25.29 -18.80 29.02
CA PRO A 266 24.20 -19.28 29.87
C PRO A 266 23.85 -18.33 31.03
N SER A 267 24.74 -17.39 31.39
CA SER A 267 24.51 -16.44 32.49
C SER A 267 23.42 -15.41 32.19
N LEU A 268 23.01 -15.27 30.92
CA LEU A 268 21.81 -14.52 30.50
C LEU A 268 20.50 -15.10 31.07
N HIS A 269 20.49 -16.29 31.69
CA HIS A 269 19.31 -16.83 32.39
C HIS A 269 19.05 -16.21 33.77
N VAL A 270 20.01 -15.48 34.37
CA VAL A 270 20.05 -15.31 35.84
C VAL A 270 19.53 -13.96 36.35
N THR A 271 19.20 -12.99 35.50
CA THR A 271 18.50 -11.79 35.95
C THR A 271 17.00 -12.05 36.03
N GLY A 272 16.55 -12.63 37.16
CA GLY A 272 15.14 -12.75 37.54
C GLY A 272 14.43 -11.41 37.81
N ASP A 273 14.88 -10.34 37.14
CA ASP A 273 14.21 -9.05 37.09
C ASP A 273 13.56 -8.95 35.71
N SER A 274 12.31 -9.43 35.63
CA SER A 274 11.50 -9.44 34.40
C SER A 274 11.21 -8.04 33.84
N THR A 275 11.78 -6.98 34.43
CA THR A 275 11.69 -5.60 33.94
C THR A 275 12.94 -5.14 33.18
N LYS A 276 14.05 -5.90 33.25
CA LYS A 276 15.32 -5.59 32.54
C LYS A 276 15.63 -6.52 31.37
N ASP A 277 15.01 -7.69 31.28
CA ASP A 277 15.04 -8.53 30.07
C ASP A 277 14.21 -7.94 28.91
N ASP A 278 13.35 -6.95 29.22
CA ASP A 278 12.57 -6.17 28.26
C ASP A 278 13.40 -5.09 27.53
N ASP A 279 14.64 -4.84 27.95
CA ASP A 279 15.53 -3.81 27.35
C ASP A 279 16.17 -4.27 26.03
N TYR A 280 16.01 -5.56 25.68
CA TYR A 280 16.32 -6.11 24.36
C TYR A 280 15.03 -6.38 23.58
N ASP A 281 14.17 -5.36 23.45
CA ASP A 281 13.08 -5.40 22.48
C ASP A 281 13.75 -5.39 21.09
N ASP A 282 13.88 -6.57 20.50
CA ASP A 282 14.51 -6.80 19.21
C ASP A 282 13.67 -6.13 18.12
N GLY A 283 14.28 -5.27 17.28
CA GLY A 283 13.58 -4.44 16.30
C GLY A 283 12.64 -5.25 15.40
N ALA A 284 13.07 -6.43 14.98
CA ALA A 284 12.27 -7.31 14.15
C ALA A 284 11.12 -7.98 14.91
N VAL A 285 11.28 -8.26 16.21
CA VAL A 285 10.20 -8.79 17.05
C VAL A 285 9.15 -7.71 17.28
N ARG A 286 9.56 -6.45 17.52
CA ARG A 286 8.64 -5.30 17.53
C ARG A 286 7.90 -5.17 16.22
N LEU A 287 8.65 -5.13 15.11
CA LEU A 287 8.09 -4.98 13.76
C LEU A 287 7.07 -6.08 13.46
N ALA A 288 7.41 -7.33 13.73
CA ALA A 288 6.54 -8.46 13.48
C ALA A 288 5.26 -8.42 14.33
N ARG A 289 5.35 -7.94 15.57
CA ARG A 289 4.22 -7.71 16.46
C ARG A 289 3.26 -6.67 15.86
N TRP A 290 3.78 -5.52 15.44
CA TRP A 290 2.96 -4.44 14.87
C TRP A 290 2.28 -4.83 13.56
N ILE A 291 3.01 -5.47 12.64
CA ILE A 291 2.42 -5.95 11.38
C ILE A 291 1.37 -7.03 11.64
N SER A 292 1.61 -7.92 12.61
CA SER A 292 0.60 -8.91 13.01
C SER A 292 -0.69 -8.27 13.53
N TYR A 293 -0.60 -7.15 14.24
CA TYR A 293 -1.78 -6.38 14.67
C TYR A 293 -2.52 -5.77 13.48
N ALA A 294 -1.81 -5.08 12.57
CA ALA A 294 -2.39 -4.49 11.37
C ALA A 294 -3.15 -5.54 10.53
N ARG A 295 -2.57 -6.72 10.36
CA ARG A 295 -3.21 -7.84 9.66
C ARG A 295 -4.49 -8.31 10.32
N LYS A 296 -4.46 -8.57 11.63
CA LYS A 296 -5.65 -8.98 12.39
C LYS A 296 -6.77 -7.93 12.29
N ALA A 297 -6.41 -6.65 12.34
CA ALA A 297 -7.35 -5.55 12.16
C ALA A 297 -7.97 -5.55 10.76
N ALA A 298 -7.17 -5.74 9.71
CA ALA A 298 -7.66 -5.82 8.33
C ALA A 298 -8.60 -7.01 8.12
N THR A 299 -8.25 -8.19 8.64
CA THR A 299 -9.12 -9.39 8.58
C THR A 299 -10.45 -9.16 9.30
N LYS A 300 -10.41 -8.57 10.51
CA LYS A 300 -11.63 -8.27 11.27
C LYS A 300 -12.55 -7.28 10.53
N ALA A 301 -11.97 -6.25 9.91
CA ALA A 301 -12.70 -5.28 9.12
C ALA A 301 -13.36 -5.90 7.88
N ALA A 302 -12.72 -6.89 7.25
CA ALA A 302 -13.30 -7.63 6.13
C ALA A 302 -14.51 -8.49 6.57
N THR A 303 -14.43 -9.12 7.74
CA THR A 303 -15.55 -9.93 8.29
C THR A 303 -16.71 -9.08 8.82
N ALA A 304 -16.46 -7.86 9.31
CA ALA A 304 -17.53 -6.96 9.73
C ALA A 304 -18.38 -6.48 8.54
N GLN A 305 -17.80 -6.38 7.35
CA GLN A 305 -18.49 -6.01 6.12
C GLN A 305 -19.47 -7.08 5.61
N SER A 306 -19.35 -8.34 6.06
CA SER A 306 -20.25 -9.45 5.65
C SER A 306 -21.44 -9.66 6.59
N ASN A 307 -21.42 -9.06 7.78
CA ASN A 307 -22.53 -9.14 8.73
C ASN A 307 -23.25 -7.79 8.71
N HIS A 308 -24.46 -7.72 8.16
CA HIS A 308 -25.34 -6.58 8.37
C HIS A 308 -25.60 -6.44 9.88
N ILE A 309 -24.84 -5.56 10.53
CA ILE A 309 -25.13 -5.11 11.89
C ILE A 309 -26.05 -3.91 11.72
N SER A 310 -27.35 -4.10 11.97
CA SER A 310 -28.26 -3.00 12.19
C SER A 310 -27.89 -2.34 13.51
N PHE A 311 -27.39 -1.11 13.48
CA PHE A 311 -27.30 -0.29 14.68
C PHE A 311 -28.66 0.37 14.88
N ASP A 312 -29.36 -0.02 15.95
CA ASP A 312 -30.56 0.66 16.42
C ASP A 312 -30.21 2.12 16.77
N HIS A 313 -30.86 3.06 16.11
CA HIS A 313 -30.67 4.52 16.24
C HIS A 313 -31.12 5.10 17.60
N ALA A 314 -31.30 4.28 18.64
CA ALA A 314 -31.95 4.69 19.88
C ALA A 314 -31.01 5.27 20.96
N ASP A 315 -29.69 5.11 20.86
CA ASP A 315 -28.76 5.51 21.93
C ASP A 315 -28.01 6.83 21.67
N ILE A 316 -28.44 7.64 20.69
CA ILE A 316 -27.93 9.00 20.47
C ILE A 316 -29.09 9.98 20.68
N ALA A 317 -29.45 10.17 21.95
CA ALA A 317 -30.34 11.25 22.35
C ALA A 317 -29.59 12.21 23.30
N GLU A 318 -29.53 13.47 22.86
CA GLU A 318 -29.41 14.69 23.64
C GLU A 318 -28.07 14.99 24.33
N GLU A 319 -27.22 15.76 23.64
CA GLU A 319 -26.88 17.11 24.07
C GLU A 319 -26.37 17.93 22.87
N ASP A 320 -26.82 19.18 22.82
CA ASP A 320 -26.49 20.26 21.86
C ASP A 320 -27.17 20.24 20.48
N GLY A 321 -28.22 21.07 20.42
CA GLY A 321 -29.08 21.29 19.27
C GLY A 321 -28.33 21.82 18.04
N TYR A 322 -28.25 20.96 17.02
CA TYR A 322 -28.10 21.37 15.64
C TYR A 322 -28.95 20.43 14.75
N THR A 323 -30.03 20.95 14.18
CA THR A 323 -30.91 20.21 13.27
C THR A 323 -30.25 20.05 11.90
N HIS A 324 -29.94 18.82 11.49
CA HIS A 324 -29.56 18.49 10.12
C HIS A 324 -30.80 18.43 9.19
N PRO A 325 -30.71 18.94 7.94
CA PRO A 325 -31.72 18.67 6.93
C PRO A 325 -31.58 17.24 6.39
N LYS A 326 -32.73 16.56 6.24
CA LYS A 326 -32.86 15.20 5.69
C LYS A 326 -32.29 15.15 4.26
N ILE A 327 -31.35 14.24 4.02
CA ILE A 327 -30.90 13.86 2.68
C ILE A 327 -31.47 12.47 2.40
N GLU A 328 -32.26 12.37 1.34
CA GLU A 328 -32.90 11.15 0.86
C GLU A 328 -31.86 10.18 0.26
N GLU A 329 -32.09 8.89 0.49
CA GLU A 329 -31.32 7.77 -0.03
C GLU A 329 -31.35 7.74 -1.57
N HIS A 330 -30.17 7.66 -2.19
CA HIS A 330 -29.82 6.83 -3.36
C HIS A 330 -28.55 7.39 -4.03
N ASP A 331 -27.39 6.76 -3.81
CA ASP A 331 -26.38 6.43 -4.83
C ASP A 331 -25.11 5.80 -4.21
N THR A 332 -24.55 4.83 -4.93
CA THR A 332 -23.64 3.77 -4.44
C THR A 332 -22.16 4.17 -4.54
N ILE A 333 -21.45 4.31 -3.41
CA ILE A 333 -20.02 3.94 -3.21
C ILE A 333 -19.84 3.51 -1.75
N MET A 334 -20.03 2.22 -1.46
CA MET A 334 -19.79 1.61 -0.15
C MET A 334 -18.27 1.51 0.15
N LEU A 335 -17.66 2.63 0.55
CA LEU A 335 -16.57 2.64 1.51
C LEU A 335 -17.18 2.09 2.81
N ASN A 336 -16.72 0.96 3.35
CA ASN A 336 -17.42 0.41 4.52
C ASN A 336 -17.44 1.42 5.66
N GLU A 337 -18.64 1.83 6.06
CA GLU A 337 -18.94 3.08 6.74
C GLU A 337 -18.25 3.23 8.11
N GLU A 338 -17.91 2.15 8.81
CA GLU A 338 -17.20 2.24 10.10
C GLU A 338 -15.73 2.73 9.98
N ALA A 339 -15.05 2.50 8.86
CA ALA A 339 -13.62 2.80 8.71
C ALA A 339 -13.34 4.31 8.57
N ILE A 340 -14.34 5.06 8.11
CA ILE A 340 -14.34 6.51 7.96
C ILE A 340 -15.10 7.18 9.11
N THR A 341 -16.10 6.51 9.71
CA THR A 341 -16.82 7.00 10.89
C THR A 341 -15.90 7.16 12.11
N TYR A 342 -14.82 6.37 12.23
CA TYR A 342 -13.85 6.54 13.33
C TYR A 342 -12.82 7.66 13.10
N ILE A 343 -12.59 8.04 11.83
CA ILE A 343 -11.96 9.33 11.47
C ILE A 343 -12.90 10.51 11.84
N LEU A 344 -14.20 10.27 12.06
CA LEU A 344 -15.24 11.30 12.19
C LEU A 344 -15.97 11.42 13.56
N VAL A 345 -15.89 10.48 14.52
CA VAL A 345 -16.77 10.50 15.73
C VAL A 345 -16.15 10.90 17.09
N GLU A 346 -14.84 11.07 17.26
CA GLU A 346 -14.29 11.35 18.63
C GLU A 346 -13.03 12.23 18.54
N GLU A 347 -13.18 13.39 17.88
CA GLU A 347 -12.50 14.61 18.35
C GLU A 347 -13.13 15.11 19.68
N ASN A 348 -14.20 14.47 20.20
CA ASN A 348 -14.88 14.85 21.43
C ASN A 348 -14.66 13.84 22.57
N ASN A 349 -13.50 13.94 23.21
CA ASN A 349 -13.24 13.73 24.66
C ASN A 349 -11.75 13.45 24.93
N PHE A 350 -10.87 14.20 24.27
CA PHE A 350 -9.63 14.59 24.91
C PHE A 350 -9.83 15.99 25.47
N ASP A 351 -10.03 16.07 26.78
CA ASP A 351 -9.75 17.28 27.54
C ASP A 351 -8.23 17.53 27.45
N VAL A 352 -7.83 18.23 26.38
CA VAL A 352 -6.64 19.05 26.43
C VAL A 352 -7.06 20.30 27.17
N GLN A 353 -6.95 20.29 28.50
CA GLN A 353 -6.78 21.53 29.27
C GLN A 353 -5.44 22.17 28.87
N GLY A 354 -5.41 22.72 27.65
CA GLY A 354 -4.59 23.85 27.29
C GLY A 354 -5.57 24.98 27.10
N LYS A 355 -5.71 25.82 28.13
CA LYS A 355 -6.52 27.04 28.05
C LYS A 355 -6.25 27.76 26.73
N ASP A 356 -7.29 27.95 25.94
CA ASP A 356 -7.34 29.03 24.97
C ASP A 356 -7.17 30.34 25.73
N SER A 357 -6.03 31.00 25.55
CA SER A 357 -5.96 32.43 25.69
C SER A 357 -6.23 33.03 24.31
N SER A 358 -7.48 33.36 24.07
CA SER A 358 -7.86 34.40 23.12
C SER A 358 -7.23 35.72 23.58
N ALA A 359 -6.08 36.11 23.03
CA ALA A 359 -5.64 37.50 22.99
C ALA A 359 -4.42 37.65 22.07
N ASP A 360 -4.59 38.60 21.15
CA ASP A 360 -3.59 39.42 20.49
C ASP A 360 -2.64 38.87 19.43
N SER A 361 -2.81 39.49 18.26
CA SER A 361 -1.91 39.52 17.12
C SER A 361 -0.61 40.25 17.44
N SER A 362 0.41 39.55 17.96
CA SER A 362 1.83 39.86 17.72
C SER A 362 2.75 38.99 18.59
N SER A 363 3.13 37.79 18.16
CA SER A 363 4.35 37.14 18.67
C SER A 363 4.81 36.02 17.74
N ALA A 364 6.09 35.98 17.41
CA ALA A 364 6.70 34.94 16.60
C ALA A 364 6.44 33.54 17.21
N LYS A 365 5.82 32.64 16.44
CA LYS A 365 5.61 31.24 16.85
C LYS A 365 6.96 30.53 17.01
N ARG A 366 7.27 30.09 18.23
CA ARG A 366 8.45 29.28 18.58
C ARG A 366 8.39 27.94 17.83
N ILE A 367 9.45 27.62 17.09
CA ILE A 367 9.64 26.32 16.44
C ILE A 367 9.95 25.30 17.55
N GLU A 368 9.14 24.25 17.65
CA GLU A 368 9.35 23.12 18.57
C GLU A 368 10.72 22.49 18.29
N THR A 369 11.53 22.26 19.31
CA THR A 369 12.86 21.70 19.14
C THR A 369 12.81 20.18 18.97
N GLU A 370 13.81 19.62 18.31
CA GLU A 370 13.91 18.18 18.08
C GLU A 370 13.94 17.37 19.39
N GLU A 371 14.52 17.94 20.46
CA GLU A 371 14.48 17.36 21.81
C GLU A 371 13.07 17.35 22.41
N GLU A 372 12.30 18.43 22.23
CA GLU A 372 10.90 18.52 22.70
C GLU A 372 10.02 17.47 21.98
N ARG A 373 10.23 17.29 20.67
CA ARG A 373 9.59 16.25 19.86
C ARG A 373 9.96 14.84 20.35
N ASN A 374 11.25 14.56 20.54
CA ASN A 374 11.76 13.26 20.99
C ASN A 374 11.29 12.90 22.42
N ALA A 375 11.22 13.89 23.31
CA ALA A 375 10.71 13.71 24.67
C ALA A 375 9.21 13.37 24.69
N ARG A 376 8.44 13.95 23.78
CA ARG A 376 7.01 13.64 23.60
C ARG A 376 6.82 12.21 23.09
N GLU A 377 7.60 11.80 22.09
CA GLU A 377 7.56 10.45 21.52
C GLU A 377 8.01 9.38 22.53
N SER A 378 9.01 9.69 23.35
CA SER A 378 9.44 8.87 24.50
C SER A 378 8.30 8.63 25.51
N LYS A 379 7.54 9.67 25.86
CA LYS A 379 6.36 9.53 26.74
C LYS A 379 5.24 8.69 26.14
N LEU A 380 5.06 8.73 24.83
CA LEU A 380 4.09 7.90 24.11
C LEU A 380 4.49 6.41 24.11
N ARG A 381 5.79 6.11 24.00
CA ARG A 381 6.34 4.75 24.09
C ARG A 381 6.09 4.07 25.44
N ASN A 382 6.11 4.83 26.54
CA ASN A 382 6.04 4.30 27.91
C ASN A 382 4.62 4.20 28.50
N ARG A 383 3.55 4.36 27.71
CA ARG A 383 2.16 4.20 28.20
C ARG A 383 1.78 2.72 28.39
N PRO A 384 1.02 2.37 29.44
CA PRO A 384 0.61 0.99 29.69
C PRO A 384 -0.19 0.42 28.51
N LYS A 385 0.20 -0.79 28.06
CA LYS A 385 -0.34 -1.53 26.91
C LYS A 385 -1.78 -1.98 27.14
N THR A 386 -2.73 -1.05 27.06
CA THR A 386 -4.15 -1.38 26.86
C THR A 386 -4.36 -1.92 25.44
N LYS A 387 -5.35 -2.81 25.25
CA LYS A 387 -5.68 -3.37 23.92
C LYS A 387 -5.86 -2.22 22.92
N MET A 388 -4.93 -2.10 21.97
CA MET A 388 -4.94 -1.02 21.00
C MET A 388 -6.13 -1.20 20.05
N ASN A 389 -7.10 -0.28 20.11
CA ASN A 389 -8.24 -0.28 19.20
C ASN A 389 -7.85 0.37 17.84
N ALA A 390 -8.72 0.26 16.84
CA ALA A 390 -8.47 0.80 15.51
C ALA A 390 -8.18 2.32 15.51
N ARG A 391 -8.65 3.07 16.51
CA ARG A 391 -8.46 4.53 16.69
C ARG A 391 -7.02 4.84 16.94
N SER A 392 -6.46 4.14 17.92
CA SER A 392 -5.12 4.38 18.41
C SER A 392 -4.12 3.97 17.33
N LEU A 393 -4.42 2.90 16.59
CA LEU A 393 -3.64 2.48 15.43
C LEU A 393 -3.68 3.55 14.32
N LEU A 394 -4.83 4.20 14.08
CA LEU A 394 -4.98 5.27 13.10
C LEU A 394 -4.35 6.61 13.53
N MET A 395 -4.39 6.96 14.82
CA MET A 395 -3.71 8.16 15.34
C MET A 395 -2.19 8.00 15.30
N ILE A 396 -1.69 6.81 15.60
CA ILE A 396 -0.27 6.45 15.45
C ILE A 396 0.11 6.46 13.96
N SER A 397 -0.77 5.98 13.07
CA SER A 397 -0.47 5.81 11.64
C SER A 397 -0.06 7.06 10.88
N LYS A 398 -0.40 8.27 11.38
CA LYS A 398 0.02 9.54 10.78
C LYS A 398 1.49 9.86 11.01
N SER A 399 2.13 9.24 12.01
CA SER A 399 3.56 9.40 12.30
C SER A 399 4.42 8.81 11.20
N GLY A 400 5.60 9.40 10.97
CA GLY A 400 6.63 8.83 10.09
C GLY A 400 7.46 7.72 10.72
N ALA A 401 7.34 7.51 12.04
CA ALA A 401 8.05 6.44 12.75
C ALA A 401 7.73 5.07 12.13
N THR A 402 8.74 4.24 11.93
CA THR A 402 8.63 2.94 11.24
C THR A 402 7.60 2.02 11.92
N GLU A 403 7.61 1.99 13.24
CA GLU A 403 6.66 1.24 14.10
C GLU A 403 5.20 1.66 13.94
N ALA A 404 4.96 2.82 13.33
CA ALA A 404 3.65 3.39 13.07
C ALA A 404 3.25 3.33 11.59
N ALA A 405 4.12 3.85 10.72
CA ALA A 405 3.84 4.05 9.31
C ALA A 405 3.77 2.72 8.53
N LEU A 406 4.67 1.77 8.81
CA LEU A 406 4.70 0.51 8.07
C LEU A 406 3.46 -0.35 8.36
N PRO A 407 3.06 -0.60 9.62
CA PRO A 407 1.81 -1.31 9.91
C PRO A 407 0.59 -0.65 9.27
N ALA A 408 0.55 0.68 9.20
CA ALA A 408 -0.54 1.40 8.54
C ALA A 408 -0.57 1.18 7.03
N ALA A 409 0.58 1.23 6.36
CA ALA A 409 0.68 0.90 4.94
C ALA A 409 0.24 -0.55 4.68
N ILE A 410 0.67 -1.50 5.51
CA ILE A 410 0.26 -2.91 5.41
C ILE A 410 -1.24 -3.07 5.65
N TYR A 411 -1.82 -2.36 6.62
CA TYR A 411 -3.27 -2.37 6.84
C TYR A 411 -4.03 -1.93 5.57
N LEU A 412 -3.61 -0.81 4.96
CA LEU A 412 -4.23 -0.30 3.74
C LEU A 412 -4.09 -1.26 2.56
N VAL A 413 -2.92 -1.90 2.42
CA VAL A 413 -2.69 -2.96 1.42
C VAL A 413 -3.65 -4.13 1.56
N LEU A 414 -3.89 -4.58 2.80
CA LEU A 414 -4.70 -5.78 3.05
C LEU A 414 -6.20 -5.49 3.09
N ARG A 415 -6.58 -4.23 3.34
CA ARG A 415 -7.96 -3.81 3.49
C ARG A 415 -8.59 -3.35 2.18
N SER A 416 -7.81 -2.72 1.32
CA SER A 416 -8.31 -2.06 0.10
C SER A 416 -8.44 -3.06 -1.03
N LYS A 417 -9.41 -2.84 -1.92
CA LYS A 417 -9.66 -3.73 -3.06
C LYS A 417 -8.63 -3.54 -4.17
N ASN A 418 -8.19 -2.30 -4.37
CA ASN A 418 -7.25 -1.92 -5.42
C ASN A 418 -6.32 -0.79 -4.98
N LEU A 419 -5.32 -0.53 -5.82
CA LEU A 419 -4.31 0.50 -5.63
C LEU A 419 -4.93 1.89 -5.45
N GLU A 420 -5.92 2.25 -6.28
CA GLU A 420 -6.54 3.57 -6.25
C GLU A 420 -7.22 3.83 -4.89
N GLU A 421 -8.04 2.90 -4.42
CA GLU A 421 -8.69 3.00 -3.10
C GLU A 421 -7.66 3.17 -1.98
N ALA A 422 -6.59 2.38 -2.00
CA ALA A 422 -5.57 2.40 -0.96
C ALA A 422 -4.78 3.71 -0.92
N LEU A 423 -4.37 4.22 -2.08
CA LEU A 423 -3.61 5.46 -2.18
C LEU A 423 -4.46 6.69 -1.84
N ILE A 424 -5.74 6.69 -2.23
CA ILE A 424 -6.68 7.75 -1.83
C ILE A 424 -6.87 7.75 -0.31
N ALA A 425 -7.10 6.58 0.29
CA ALA A 425 -7.23 6.45 1.74
C ALA A 425 -5.95 6.90 2.46
N ASN A 426 -4.77 6.55 1.94
CA ASN A 426 -3.50 7.01 2.47
C ASN A 426 -3.32 8.53 2.41
N ALA A 427 -3.68 9.16 1.29
CA ALA A 427 -3.56 10.60 1.12
C ALA A 427 -4.52 11.33 2.08
N LEU A 428 -5.77 10.87 2.19
CA LEU A 428 -6.77 11.44 3.09
C LEU A 428 -6.40 11.30 4.58
N LEU A 429 -5.62 10.28 4.93
CA LEU A 429 -5.10 10.09 6.28
C LEU A 429 -4.09 11.19 6.68
N GLY A 430 -3.31 11.72 5.73
CA GLY A 430 -2.31 12.76 5.98
C GLY A 430 -1.12 12.28 6.83
N GLY A 431 -0.45 13.21 7.51
CA GLY A 431 0.77 12.94 8.26
C GLY A 431 1.95 12.61 7.33
N ASP A 432 2.78 11.64 7.68
CA ASP A 432 3.86 11.15 6.81
C ASP A 432 3.32 10.18 5.74
N ALA A 433 2.55 10.73 4.80
CA ALA A 433 1.82 9.99 3.78
C ALA A 433 2.72 9.46 2.65
N ALA A 434 3.84 10.12 2.35
CA ALA A 434 4.72 9.79 1.23
C ALA A 434 5.30 8.37 1.36
N SER A 435 5.96 8.08 2.49
CA SER A 435 6.57 6.77 2.77
C SER A 435 5.53 5.64 2.70
N ARG A 436 4.34 5.85 3.28
CA ARG A 436 3.24 4.87 3.21
C ARG A 436 2.74 4.70 1.78
N GLY A 437 2.60 5.80 1.04
CA GLY A 437 2.17 5.82 -0.35
C GLY A 437 3.10 4.99 -1.23
N MET A 438 4.42 5.13 -1.05
CA MET A 438 5.40 4.32 -1.77
C MET A 438 5.26 2.83 -1.46
N VAL A 439 5.10 2.44 -0.18
CA VAL A 439 4.90 1.03 0.20
C VAL A 439 3.63 0.45 -0.43
N ILE A 440 2.51 1.18 -0.35
CA ILE A 440 1.22 0.76 -0.90
C ILE A 440 1.32 0.60 -2.42
N GLY A 441 1.86 1.61 -3.09
CA GLY A 441 2.03 1.61 -4.54
C GLY A 441 2.97 0.51 -5.02
N MET A 442 4.08 0.29 -4.32
CA MET A 442 5.02 -0.80 -4.59
C MET A 442 4.32 -2.17 -4.56
N ILE A 443 3.58 -2.46 -3.49
CA ILE A 443 2.95 -3.77 -3.28
C ILE A 443 1.79 -3.99 -4.26
N PHE A 444 0.91 -3.00 -4.44
CA PHE A 444 -0.20 -3.14 -5.37
C PHE A 444 0.26 -3.17 -6.83
N GLY A 445 1.21 -2.31 -7.22
CA GLY A 445 1.77 -2.33 -8.57
C GLY A 445 2.40 -3.70 -8.90
N ALA A 446 3.20 -4.25 -7.98
CA ALA A 446 3.77 -5.58 -8.18
C ALA A 446 2.73 -6.70 -8.24
N SER A 447 1.67 -6.64 -7.43
CA SER A 447 0.71 -7.74 -7.32
C SER A 447 -0.41 -7.69 -8.35
N GLN A 448 -0.82 -6.50 -8.79
CA GLN A 448 -1.95 -6.29 -9.69
C GLN A 448 -1.53 -5.85 -11.11
N GLY A 449 -0.24 -5.55 -11.34
CA GLY A 449 0.26 -5.14 -12.64
C GLY A 449 0.15 -3.63 -12.89
N ILE A 450 0.59 -3.21 -14.08
CA ILE A 450 0.64 -1.79 -14.45
C ILE A 450 -0.77 -1.20 -14.63
N GLU A 451 -1.73 -2.03 -15.05
CA GLU A 451 -3.12 -1.69 -15.29
C GLU A 451 -3.87 -1.30 -14.01
N ALA A 452 -3.34 -1.72 -12.85
CA ALA A 452 -3.88 -1.32 -11.55
C ALA A 452 -3.54 0.12 -11.18
N ILE A 453 -2.55 0.73 -11.84
CA ILE A 453 -2.21 2.14 -11.66
C ILE A 453 -3.06 2.95 -12.65
N PRO A 454 -3.94 3.84 -12.17
CA PRO A 454 -4.71 4.71 -13.06
C PRO A 454 -3.82 5.46 -14.06
N ALA A 455 -4.11 5.31 -15.36
CA ALA A 455 -3.33 5.93 -16.43
C ALA A 455 -3.17 7.44 -16.25
N ARG A 456 -4.21 8.11 -15.71
CA ARG A 456 -4.20 9.54 -15.38
C ARG A 456 -3.08 9.92 -14.39
N TRP A 457 -2.77 9.06 -13.43
CA TRP A 457 -1.68 9.30 -12.48
C TRP A 457 -0.31 9.07 -13.12
N ILE A 458 -0.18 8.07 -13.99
CA ILE A 458 1.07 7.86 -14.73
C ILE A 458 1.33 9.09 -15.63
N SER A 459 0.36 9.49 -16.44
CA SER A 459 0.51 10.59 -17.40
C SER A 459 0.74 11.97 -16.77
N SER A 460 0.36 12.15 -15.51
CA SER A 460 0.53 13.41 -14.79
C SER A 460 1.76 13.43 -13.86
N LEU A 461 2.55 12.36 -13.86
CA LEU A 461 3.77 12.28 -13.06
C LEU A 461 4.88 13.11 -13.72
N ARG A 462 5.38 14.14 -13.02
CA ARG A 462 6.35 15.07 -13.62
C ARG A 462 7.74 14.45 -13.81
N SER A 463 8.03 13.39 -13.08
CA SER A 463 9.26 12.59 -13.21
C SER A 463 9.13 11.41 -14.18
N LEU A 464 8.03 11.28 -14.93
CA LEU A 464 7.75 10.09 -15.74
C LEU A 464 8.87 9.76 -16.74
N ASP A 465 9.41 10.75 -17.44
CA ASP A 465 10.47 10.53 -18.44
C ASP A 465 11.74 10.00 -17.78
N SER A 466 12.22 10.66 -16.72
CA SER A 466 13.39 10.21 -15.95
C SER A 466 13.18 8.82 -15.35
N LEU A 467 11.96 8.49 -14.94
CA LEU A 467 11.63 7.16 -14.44
C LEU A 467 11.65 6.13 -15.55
N ASN A 468 11.05 6.39 -16.71
CA ASN A 468 11.06 5.46 -17.83
C ASN A 468 12.49 5.21 -18.33
N ASP A 469 13.31 6.26 -18.44
CA ASP A 469 14.72 6.15 -18.81
C ASP A 469 15.48 5.24 -17.83
N GLY A 470 15.39 5.53 -16.52
CA GLY A 470 16.06 4.74 -15.49
C GLY A 470 15.60 3.29 -15.44
N LEU A 471 14.28 3.07 -15.53
CA LEU A 471 13.69 1.73 -15.53
C LEU A 471 14.09 0.92 -16.77
N ALA A 472 14.23 1.57 -17.93
CA ALA A 472 14.60 0.91 -19.17
C ALA A 472 15.95 0.20 -19.11
N ARG A 473 16.84 0.67 -18.24
CA ARG A 473 18.23 0.17 -18.13
C ARG A 473 18.45 -0.84 -17.03
N LEU A 474 17.45 -1.06 -16.16
CA LEU A 474 17.57 -2.06 -15.09
C LEU A 474 17.52 -3.48 -15.70
N PRO A 475 18.50 -4.37 -15.46
CA PRO A 475 18.61 -5.66 -16.14
C PRO A 475 17.39 -6.58 -16.02
N LEU A 476 16.64 -6.51 -14.92
CA LEU A 476 15.43 -7.31 -14.72
C LEU A 476 14.18 -6.67 -15.34
N VAL A 477 14.30 -5.47 -15.93
CA VAL A 477 13.23 -4.73 -16.62
C VAL A 477 13.46 -4.67 -18.14
N THR A 478 14.72 -4.58 -18.59
CA THR A 478 15.14 -4.26 -19.98
C THR A 478 14.49 -5.14 -21.06
N ASN A 479 14.12 -6.38 -20.74
CA ASN A 479 13.51 -7.31 -21.70
C ASN A 479 12.06 -6.95 -22.12
N LEU A 480 11.41 -6.00 -21.43
CA LEU A 480 10.05 -5.55 -21.77
C LEU A 480 10.00 -4.42 -22.78
N LEU A 481 10.88 -3.44 -22.65
CA LEU A 481 10.76 -2.17 -23.39
C LEU A 481 11.18 -2.29 -24.85
N ARG A 482 11.99 -3.30 -25.20
CA ARG A 482 12.29 -3.62 -26.61
C ARG A 482 11.08 -4.14 -27.39
N HIS A 483 10.06 -4.69 -26.72
CA HIS A 483 8.87 -5.23 -27.39
C HIS A 483 7.76 -4.20 -27.57
N SER A 484 7.77 -3.07 -26.85
CA SER A 484 6.78 -1.99 -27.00
C SER A 484 7.11 -1.01 -28.11
N ASP A 485 8.37 -0.92 -28.53
CA ASP A 485 8.79 -0.06 -29.65
C ASP A 485 8.69 -0.76 -31.02
N GLU A 486 8.41 -2.07 -31.04
CA GLU A 486 8.24 -2.90 -32.25
C GLU A 486 6.76 -3.22 -32.59
N LEU A 487 5.80 -2.77 -31.77
CA LEU A 487 4.34 -2.89 -31.96
C LEU A 487 3.71 -1.52 -32.16
#